data_AF-A0A077ZVC3-F1
#
_entry.id   AF-A0A077ZVC3-F1
#
_cell.length_a   1.000
_cell.length_b   1.000
_cell.length_c   1.000
_cell.angle_alpha   90.00
_cell.angle_beta   90.00
_cell.angle_gamma   90.00
#
_symmetry.space_group_name_H-M   'P 1'
#
loop_
_entity.id
_entity.type
_entity.pdbx_description
1 polymer ?
#
loop_
_entity_poly.entity_id
_entity_poly.type
_entity_poly.pdbx_seq_one_letter_code
_entity_poly.pdbx_strand_id
1 'polypeptide(L)'
;MKLNKNLIFISKRFFAPPKPAGKGGPASSPAYVPVVIQKTPYQRLIERGIEFPLGPPKNPQMVQGTHRDNIVPKLAPRIEVFAKKLRDFYFREGVLPEEKTFIEAVRERQPEDKIENLQKEKLVAAVIQGRDEFPDVDLVLPWSAPHLILRSDHYEVKPLYVKVGGEEIRVTTIDIETNAKSHQPYFVSLQRYIVGRPNLLKMAIYPVQEDKSLHFQAGANFNYYVKELYVWCYNDTYPARLEVNCMDLTPSFSIKIGDVERMLPHGMYLHKMYNHQKNRAVVNLTQSNLYSQRKNALNEQNYQIYEQKQAIKAQMSVEKKKDSSSLKKGLKVVPVVVQSAKFLMAEKKEQEKEAKAAEKKK
;
A
#
# COMPACT_ATOMS: atom_id res chain seq x y z
N MET A 1 -34.63 -5.70 -48.97
CA MET A 1 -34.09 -4.37 -48.58
C MET A 1 -34.48 -4.07 -47.14
N LYS A 2 -33.56 -4.20 -46.19
CA LYS A 2 -33.76 -3.88 -44.77
C LYS A 2 -32.86 -2.69 -44.41
N LEU A 3 -33.47 -1.61 -43.96
CA LEU A 3 -32.84 -0.34 -43.63
C LEU A 3 -31.89 -0.46 -42.42
N ASN A 4 -30.65 -0.02 -42.62
CA ASN A 4 -29.65 0.18 -41.59
C ASN A 4 -30.04 1.36 -40.69
N LYS A 5 -30.28 1.11 -39.40
CA LYS A 5 -30.44 2.15 -38.37
C LYS A 5 -29.07 2.53 -37.82
N ASN A 6 -28.35 3.37 -38.57
CA ASN A 6 -27.20 4.10 -38.03
C ASN A 6 -27.70 5.38 -37.36
N LEU A 7 -27.56 5.48 -36.04
CA LEU A 7 -27.78 6.70 -35.28
C LEU A 7 -26.68 7.71 -35.63
N ILE A 8 -27.08 8.74 -36.37
CA ILE A 8 -26.23 9.87 -36.79
C ILE A 8 -26.18 10.88 -35.64
N PHE A 9 -24.98 11.20 -35.17
CA PHE A 9 -24.76 12.33 -34.27
C PHE A 9 -24.82 13.64 -35.08
N ILE A 10 -25.91 14.39 -34.94
CA ILE A 10 -25.99 15.76 -35.45
C ILE A 10 -25.49 16.69 -34.35
N SER A 11 -24.38 17.39 -34.59
CA SER A 11 -23.85 18.38 -33.65
C SER A 11 -24.88 19.52 -33.43
N LYS A 12 -24.96 20.03 -32.20
CA LYS A 12 -25.89 21.10 -31.75
C LYS A 12 -25.76 22.46 -32.48
N ARG A 13 -25.00 22.57 -33.57
CA ARG A 13 -24.94 23.80 -34.40
C ARG A 13 -26.02 23.89 -35.49
N PHE A 14 -26.86 22.87 -35.66
CA PHE A 14 -27.89 22.81 -36.71
C PHE A 14 -29.27 23.40 -36.34
N PHE A 15 -29.47 23.85 -35.08
CA PHE A 15 -30.74 24.46 -34.63
C PHE A 15 -30.54 25.90 -34.10
N ALA A 16 -29.74 26.70 -34.79
CA ALA A 16 -29.92 28.15 -34.69
C ALA A 16 -31.06 28.54 -35.65
N PRO A 17 -32.11 29.25 -35.22
CA PRO A 17 -33.11 29.76 -36.14
C PRO A 17 -32.41 30.64 -37.19
N PRO A 18 -32.74 30.51 -38.48
CA PRO A 18 -32.15 31.34 -39.51
C PRO A 18 -32.47 32.81 -39.20
N LYS A 19 -31.44 33.68 -39.23
CA LYS A 19 -31.66 35.13 -39.25
C LYS A 19 -32.59 35.45 -40.43
N PRO A 20 -33.62 36.31 -40.27
CA PRO A 20 -34.50 36.66 -41.37
C PRO A 20 -33.67 37.29 -42.49
N ALA A 21 -33.68 36.63 -43.65
CA ALA A 21 -33.01 37.12 -44.84
C ALA A 21 -33.77 38.34 -45.38
N GLY A 22 -33.04 39.43 -45.60
CA GLY A 22 -33.52 40.58 -46.35
C GLY A 22 -34.00 40.17 -47.74
N LYS A 23 -34.97 40.94 -48.24
CA LYS A 23 -35.68 40.78 -49.51
C LYS A 23 -34.74 40.44 -50.69
N GLY A 24 -35.13 39.39 -51.44
CA GLY A 24 -34.88 39.30 -52.88
C GLY A 24 -33.83 38.27 -53.34
N GLY A 25 -34.28 37.04 -53.63
CA GLY A 25 -33.53 36.07 -54.43
C GLY A 25 -33.92 34.61 -54.14
N PRO A 26 -34.09 33.75 -55.16
CA PRO A 26 -34.44 32.33 -54.96
C PRO A 26 -33.31 31.58 -54.24
N ALA A 27 -33.66 30.87 -53.18
CA ALA A 27 -32.72 30.18 -52.29
C ALA A 27 -31.97 29.05 -53.01
N SER A 28 -30.64 29.16 -53.12
CA SER A 28 -29.79 28.03 -53.47
C SER A 28 -29.67 27.09 -52.27
N SER A 29 -29.81 25.79 -52.52
CA SER A 29 -29.61 24.78 -51.49
C SER A 29 -28.16 24.82 -50.98
N PRO A 30 -27.94 24.74 -49.66
CA PRO A 30 -26.60 24.74 -49.10
C PRO A 30 -25.80 23.54 -49.61
N ALA A 31 -24.54 23.77 -49.99
CA ALA A 31 -23.62 22.73 -50.46
C ALA A 31 -23.44 21.63 -49.40
N TYR A 32 -23.51 20.36 -49.83
CA TYR A 32 -23.32 19.20 -48.97
C TYR A 32 -21.89 19.18 -48.41
N VAL A 33 -21.75 19.37 -47.09
CA VAL A 33 -20.47 19.18 -46.40
C VAL A 33 -20.40 17.72 -45.93
N PRO A 34 -19.44 16.91 -46.42
CA PRO A 34 -19.31 15.52 -45.99
C PRO A 34 -18.98 15.46 -44.49
N VAL A 35 -19.65 14.54 -43.78
CA VAL A 35 -19.47 14.33 -42.34
C VAL A 35 -18.07 13.76 -42.09
N VAL A 36 -17.19 14.57 -41.49
CA VAL A 36 -15.86 14.10 -41.06
C VAL A 36 -16.02 13.25 -39.80
N ILE A 37 -15.82 11.93 -39.94
CA ILE A 37 -15.84 10.98 -38.82
C ILE A 37 -14.62 11.23 -37.94
N GLN A 38 -14.82 11.76 -36.73
CA GLN A 38 -13.72 11.97 -35.78
C GLN A 38 -13.34 10.64 -35.10
N LYS A 39 -12.05 10.28 -35.16
CA LYS A 39 -11.49 9.10 -34.47
C LYS A 39 -11.63 9.24 -32.95
N THR A 40 -12.05 8.16 -32.29
CA THR A 40 -12.14 8.12 -30.83
C THR A 40 -10.76 8.25 -30.19
N PRO A 41 -10.64 8.74 -28.94
CA PRO A 41 -9.36 8.81 -28.22
C PRO A 41 -8.63 7.46 -28.20
N TYR A 42 -9.37 6.35 -28.12
CA TYR A 42 -8.82 4.99 -28.11
C TYR A 42 -8.22 4.56 -29.46
N GLN A 43 -8.89 4.89 -30.57
CA GLN A 43 -8.33 4.66 -31.92
C GLN A 43 -7.02 5.42 -32.12
N ARG A 44 -6.92 6.64 -31.57
CA ARG A 44 -5.67 7.42 -31.62
C ARG A 44 -4.55 6.78 -30.81
N LEU A 45 -4.85 6.08 -29.70
CA LEU A 45 -3.85 5.37 -28.90
C LEU A 45 -3.35 4.10 -29.62
N ILE A 46 -4.24 3.38 -30.30
CA ILE A 46 -3.89 2.20 -31.12
C ILE A 46 -3.02 2.62 -32.32
N GLU A 47 -3.39 3.70 -33.03
CA GLU A 47 -2.61 4.22 -34.16
C GLU A 47 -1.24 4.78 -33.73
N ARG A 48 -1.09 5.17 -32.46
CA ARG A 48 0.18 5.60 -31.88
C ARG A 48 1.08 4.44 -31.43
N GLY A 49 0.65 3.19 -31.62
CA GLY A 49 1.46 2.00 -31.30
C GLY A 49 1.62 1.74 -29.81
N ILE A 50 0.73 2.25 -28.95
CA ILE A 50 0.77 1.99 -27.52
C ILE A 50 0.33 0.55 -27.27
N GLU A 51 1.23 -0.29 -26.77
CA GLU A 51 0.95 -1.68 -26.43
C GLU A 51 0.05 -1.77 -25.19
N PHE A 52 -1.03 -2.54 -25.30
CA PHE A 52 -1.91 -2.85 -24.19
C PHE A 52 -1.49 -4.21 -23.60
N PRO A 53 -1.29 -4.32 -22.27
CA PRO A 53 -0.82 -5.57 -21.64
C PRO A 53 -1.80 -6.76 -21.80
N LEU A 54 -3.01 -6.53 -22.30
CA LEU A 54 -4.02 -7.55 -22.57
C LEU A 54 -4.43 -7.60 -24.06
N GLY A 55 -3.65 -6.97 -24.95
CA GLY A 55 -3.98 -6.74 -26.34
C GLY A 55 -5.03 -5.65 -26.55
N PRO A 56 -5.14 -5.08 -27.77
CA PRO A 56 -6.19 -4.13 -28.08
C PRO A 56 -7.56 -4.83 -27.99
N PRO A 57 -8.59 -4.17 -27.43
CA PRO A 57 -9.93 -4.75 -27.36
C PRO A 57 -10.42 -5.10 -28.77
N LYS A 58 -10.91 -6.34 -28.97
CA LYS A 58 -11.36 -6.85 -30.29
C LYS A 58 -12.40 -5.97 -30.99
N ASN A 59 -13.12 -5.12 -30.25
CA ASN A 59 -14.08 -4.13 -30.78
C ASN A 59 -13.80 -2.73 -30.17
N PRO A 60 -13.11 -1.82 -30.89
CA PRO A 60 -12.81 -0.46 -30.41
C PRO A 60 -14.01 0.50 -30.52
N GLN A 61 -15.18 0.02 -30.95
CA GLN A 61 -16.44 0.72 -30.71
C GLN A 61 -16.67 0.73 -29.20
N MET A 62 -16.14 1.77 -28.55
CA MET A 62 -16.51 2.08 -27.18
C MET A 62 -18.03 2.05 -27.11
N VAL A 63 -18.54 1.19 -26.24
CA VAL A 63 -19.96 1.12 -25.97
C VAL A 63 -20.30 2.30 -25.06
N GLN A 64 -20.26 3.51 -25.62
CA GLN A 64 -20.91 4.66 -25.02
C GLN A 64 -22.40 4.34 -24.97
N GLY A 65 -22.93 4.11 -23.77
CA GLY A 65 -24.35 3.81 -23.55
C GLY A 65 -24.69 2.37 -23.15
N THR A 66 -23.74 1.43 -23.00
CA THR A 66 -24.07 0.19 -22.29
C THR A 66 -24.27 0.49 -20.82
N HIS A 67 -25.43 0.10 -20.31
CA HIS A 67 -25.74 0.14 -18.89
C HIS A 67 -24.67 -0.60 -18.09
N ARG A 68 -24.29 -0.05 -16.92
CA ARG A 68 -23.29 -0.62 -16.01
C ARG A 68 -23.57 -2.10 -15.72
N ASP A 69 -24.85 -2.46 -15.59
CA ASP A 69 -25.31 -3.81 -15.28
C ASP A 69 -25.00 -4.84 -16.37
N ASN A 70 -24.75 -4.42 -17.62
CA ASN A 70 -24.37 -5.32 -18.71
C ASN A 70 -22.84 -5.54 -18.79
N ILE A 71 -22.06 -4.65 -18.18
CA ILE A 71 -20.60 -4.66 -18.20
C ILE A 71 -20.05 -5.35 -16.95
N VAL A 72 -20.62 -5.03 -15.78
CA VAL A 72 -20.14 -5.52 -14.48
C VAL A 72 -20.10 -7.06 -14.41
N PRO A 73 -21.14 -7.82 -14.82
CA PRO A 73 -21.09 -9.28 -14.79
C PRO A 73 -20.03 -9.89 -15.70
N LYS A 74 -19.68 -9.22 -16.82
CA LYS A 74 -18.65 -9.68 -17.77
C LYS A 74 -17.23 -9.37 -17.26
N LEU A 75 -17.07 -8.29 -16.51
CA LEU A 75 -15.80 -7.89 -15.92
C LEU A 75 -15.54 -8.56 -14.56
N ALA A 76 -16.58 -8.84 -13.78
CA ALA A 76 -16.50 -9.45 -12.45
C ALA A 76 -15.56 -10.66 -12.38
N PRO A 77 -15.69 -11.70 -13.25
CA PRO A 77 -14.79 -12.86 -13.19
C PRO A 77 -13.33 -12.49 -13.53
N ARG A 78 -13.12 -11.50 -14.42
CA ARG A 78 -11.76 -11.03 -14.76
C ARG A 78 -11.13 -10.24 -13.63
N ILE A 79 -11.92 -9.40 -12.96
CA ILE A 79 -11.51 -8.63 -11.78
C ILE A 79 -11.15 -9.60 -10.65
N GLU A 80 -11.94 -10.65 -10.44
CA GLU A 80 -11.66 -11.65 -9.40
C GLU A 80 -10.35 -12.42 -9.68
N VAL A 81 -10.13 -12.87 -10.92
CA VAL A 81 -8.86 -13.52 -11.30
C VAL A 81 -7.67 -12.57 -11.10
N PHE A 82 -7.84 -11.30 -11.46
CA PHE A 82 -6.79 -10.29 -11.26
C PHE A 82 -6.52 -10.03 -9.78
N ALA A 83 -7.56 -9.90 -8.96
CA ALA A 83 -7.44 -9.73 -7.50
C ALA A 83 -6.74 -10.94 -6.85
N LYS A 84 -7.08 -12.17 -7.26
CA LYS A 84 -6.37 -13.38 -6.82
C LYS A 84 -4.89 -13.33 -7.20
N LYS A 85 -4.56 -13.03 -8.46
CA LYS A 85 -3.17 -12.91 -8.92
C LYS A 85 -2.38 -11.84 -8.16
N LEU A 86 -2.96 -10.66 -7.92
CA LEU A 86 -2.30 -9.60 -7.15
C LEU A 86 -2.07 -10.03 -5.69
N ARG A 87 -3.04 -10.73 -5.09
CA ARG A 87 -2.90 -11.25 -3.73
C ARG A 87 -1.84 -12.35 -3.65
N ASP A 88 -1.81 -13.26 -4.61
CA ASP A 88 -0.80 -14.32 -4.69
C ASP A 88 0.59 -13.72 -4.91
N PHE A 89 0.69 -12.72 -5.79
CA PHE A 89 1.93 -11.97 -6.01
C PHE A 89 2.40 -11.29 -4.72
N TYR A 90 1.51 -10.61 -4.00
CA TYR A 90 1.82 -9.99 -2.72
C TYR A 90 2.37 -11.00 -1.70
N PHE A 91 1.75 -12.17 -1.55
CA PHE A 91 2.23 -13.20 -0.63
C PHE A 91 3.57 -13.79 -1.07
N ARG A 92 3.74 -14.01 -2.38
CA ARG A 92 4.99 -14.53 -2.95
C ARG A 92 6.15 -13.56 -2.72
N GLU A 93 5.93 -12.25 -2.82
CA GLU A 93 6.96 -11.26 -2.50
C GLU A 93 7.32 -11.18 -1.00
N GLY A 94 6.47 -11.72 -0.12
CA GLY A 94 6.75 -11.77 1.31
C GLY A 94 7.65 -12.94 1.72
N VAL A 95 7.68 -14.00 0.90
CA VAL A 95 8.24 -15.30 1.25
C VAL A 95 9.39 -15.65 0.33
N LEU A 96 10.52 -16.03 0.91
CA LEU A 96 11.65 -16.53 0.12
C LEU A 96 11.30 -17.86 -0.54
N PRO A 97 11.74 -18.11 -1.79
CA PRO A 97 11.54 -19.40 -2.43
C PRO A 97 12.24 -20.50 -1.63
N GLU A 98 11.54 -21.61 -1.39
CA GLU A 98 12.09 -22.78 -0.69
C GLU A 98 13.11 -23.55 -1.55
N GLU A 99 13.03 -23.39 -2.88
CA GLU A 99 13.93 -24.04 -3.83
C GLU A 99 15.35 -23.47 -3.75
N LYS A 100 16.32 -24.36 -3.49
CA LYS A 100 17.74 -24.01 -3.48
C LYS A 100 18.18 -23.56 -4.87
N THR A 101 18.67 -22.32 -4.96
CA THR A 101 19.27 -21.81 -6.19
C THR A 101 20.78 -22.04 -6.13
N PHE A 102 21.29 -22.83 -7.07
CA PHE A 102 22.73 -23.12 -7.18
C PHE A 102 23.41 -22.20 -8.19
N ILE A 103 24.62 -21.79 -7.85
CA ILE A 103 25.55 -21.10 -8.74
C ILE A 103 26.80 -21.96 -8.83
N GLU A 104 27.10 -22.42 -10.03
CA GLU A 104 28.29 -23.22 -10.29
C GLU A 104 29.47 -22.27 -10.56
N ALA A 105 30.47 -22.29 -9.67
CA ALA A 105 31.72 -21.61 -9.92
C ALA A 105 32.51 -22.38 -10.98
N VAL A 106 33.14 -21.66 -11.91
CA VAL A 106 33.94 -22.27 -12.97
C VAL A 106 35.23 -22.84 -12.39
N ARG A 107 35.89 -22.05 -11.54
CA ARG A 107 37.13 -22.39 -10.84
C ARG A 107 37.41 -21.38 -9.73
N GLU A 108 38.33 -21.73 -8.85
CA GLU A 108 38.97 -20.78 -7.94
C GLU A 108 39.88 -19.84 -8.73
N ARG A 109 39.91 -18.57 -8.31
CA ARG A 109 40.62 -17.52 -9.02
C ARG A 109 42.14 -17.71 -8.90
N GLN A 110 42.83 -17.63 -10.04
CA GLN A 110 44.29 -17.63 -10.07
C GLN A 110 44.86 -16.20 -10.14
N PRO A 111 46.13 -15.98 -9.76
CA PRO A 111 46.76 -14.65 -9.85
C PRO A 111 46.78 -14.07 -11.28
N GLU A 112 46.74 -14.92 -12.31
CA GLU A 112 46.67 -14.48 -13.70
C GLU A 112 45.28 -13.95 -14.13
N ASP A 113 44.23 -14.29 -13.38
CA ASP A 113 42.83 -13.92 -13.66
C ASP A 113 42.59 -12.43 -13.29
N LYS A 114 43.14 -11.54 -14.12
CA LYS A 114 42.84 -10.10 -14.10
C LYS A 114 41.42 -9.86 -14.62
N ILE A 115 40.76 -8.84 -14.07
CA ILE A 115 39.37 -8.48 -14.40
C ILE A 115 39.20 -8.25 -15.92
N GLU A 116 40.17 -7.60 -16.57
CA GLU A 116 40.14 -7.34 -18.02
C GLU A 116 40.18 -8.62 -18.85
N ASN A 117 40.92 -9.64 -18.41
CA ASN A 117 41.02 -10.92 -19.09
C ASN A 117 39.73 -11.71 -18.93
N LEU A 118 39.20 -11.77 -17.70
CA LEU A 118 37.93 -12.43 -17.40
C LEU A 118 36.77 -11.84 -18.22
N GLN A 119 36.71 -10.51 -18.36
CA GLN A 119 35.68 -9.86 -19.18
C GLN A 119 35.74 -10.26 -20.65
N LYS A 120 36.94 -10.40 -21.24
CA LYS A 120 37.10 -10.86 -22.63
C LYS A 120 36.59 -12.29 -22.81
N GLU A 121 36.76 -13.13 -21.80
CA GLU A 121 36.32 -14.52 -21.77
C GLU A 121 34.84 -14.70 -21.37
N LYS A 122 34.12 -13.60 -21.09
CA LYS A 122 32.75 -13.62 -20.52
C LYS A 122 32.71 -14.39 -19.19
N LEU A 123 33.62 -14.05 -18.31
CA LEU A 123 33.70 -14.49 -16.93
C LEU A 123 33.69 -13.28 -16.00
N VAL A 124 33.29 -13.51 -14.75
CA VAL A 124 33.14 -12.47 -13.73
C VAL A 124 33.87 -12.89 -12.47
N ALA A 125 34.68 -11.99 -11.92
CA ALA A 125 35.34 -12.22 -10.64
C ALA A 125 34.31 -12.16 -9.51
N ALA A 126 34.40 -13.07 -8.56
CA ALA A 126 33.58 -13.04 -7.36
C ALA A 126 34.43 -13.33 -6.12
N VAL A 127 34.00 -12.80 -4.99
CA VAL A 127 34.58 -13.14 -3.69
C VAL A 127 33.47 -13.56 -2.74
N ILE A 128 33.67 -14.68 -2.06
CA ILE A 128 32.91 -15.02 -0.86
C ILE A 128 33.69 -14.50 0.33
N GLN A 129 33.22 -13.41 0.92
CA GLN A 129 33.76 -12.88 2.16
C GLN A 129 33.58 -13.93 3.26
N GLY A 130 34.73 -14.35 3.78
CA GLY A 130 34.91 -15.23 4.91
C GLY A 130 34.57 -14.54 6.23
N ARG A 131 34.87 -15.24 7.31
CA ARG A 131 34.69 -14.79 8.69
C ARG A 131 35.89 -15.24 9.51
N ASP A 132 35.92 -14.91 10.80
CA ASP A 132 37.02 -15.30 11.71
C ASP A 132 37.40 -16.80 11.62
N GLU A 133 36.44 -17.68 11.30
CA GLU A 133 36.62 -19.15 11.20
C GLU A 133 36.84 -19.66 9.75
N PHE A 134 36.57 -18.84 8.74
CA PHE A 134 36.60 -19.27 7.32
C PHE A 134 37.35 -18.26 6.47
N PRO A 135 38.33 -18.69 5.65
CA PRO A 135 39.02 -17.77 4.77
C PRO A 135 38.09 -17.22 3.69
N ASP A 136 38.46 -16.06 3.16
CA ASP A 136 37.87 -15.53 1.93
C ASP A 136 38.14 -16.51 0.78
N VAL A 137 37.14 -16.68 -0.10
CA VAL A 137 37.25 -17.57 -1.26
C VAL A 137 37.05 -16.75 -2.52
N ASP A 138 38.10 -16.62 -3.32
CA ASP A 138 38.06 -15.95 -4.61
C ASP A 138 37.66 -16.93 -5.72
N LEU A 139 36.61 -16.58 -6.45
CA LEU A 139 35.97 -17.44 -7.44
C LEU A 139 35.86 -16.74 -8.79
N VAL A 140 35.76 -17.57 -9.83
CA VAL A 140 35.41 -17.13 -11.18
C VAL A 140 34.01 -17.68 -11.50
N LEU A 141 33.07 -16.77 -11.75
CA LEU A 141 31.70 -17.09 -12.11
C LEU A 141 31.47 -16.91 -13.62
N PRO A 142 30.50 -17.63 -14.20
CA PRO A 142 30.09 -17.36 -15.58
C PRO A 142 29.40 -15.99 -15.67
N TRP A 143 29.53 -15.33 -16.82
CA TRP A 143 28.90 -14.02 -17.08
C TRP A 143 27.39 -13.97 -16.80
N SER A 144 26.69 -15.10 -16.97
CA SER A 144 25.25 -15.21 -16.73
C SER A 144 24.90 -15.09 -15.24
N ALA A 145 25.79 -15.48 -14.32
CA ALA A 145 25.50 -15.56 -12.89
C ALA A 145 25.01 -14.22 -12.29
N PRO A 146 25.72 -13.08 -12.42
CA PRO A 146 25.25 -11.82 -11.86
C PRO A 146 23.90 -11.37 -12.45
N HIS A 147 23.65 -11.62 -13.74
CA HIS A 147 22.37 -11.29 -14.35
C HIS A 147 21.23 -12.17 -13.82
N LEU A 148 21.49 -13.45 -13.56
CA LEU A 148 20.53 -14.36 -12.93
C LEU A 148 20.22 -13.95 -11.49
N ILE A 149 21.24 -13.52 -10.74
CA ILE A 149 21.09 -13.00 -9.38
C ILE A 149 20.23 -11.73 -9.40
N LEU A 150 20.61 -10.72 -10.20
CA LEU A 150 19.88 -9.45 -10.27
C LEU A 150 18.43 -9.59 -10.76
N ARG A 151 18.15 -10.59 -11.60
CA ARG A 151 16.79 -10.87 -12.08
C ARG A 151 15.95 -11.63 -11.03
N SER A 152 16.59 -12.24 -10.03
CA SER A 152 15.87 -13.00 -9.02
C SER A 152 15.15 -12.09 -8.03
N ASP A 153 13.96 -12.50 -7.62
CA ASP A 153 13.19 -11.81 -6.60
C ASP A 153 14.00 -11.76 -5.29
N HIS A 154 14.05 -10.59 -4.67
CA HIS A 154 14.72 -10.36 -3.38
C HIS A 154 16.20 -10.75 -3.35
N TYR A 155 16.93 -10.52 -4.45
CA TYR A 155 18.32 -10.94 -4.60
C TYR A 155 19.26 -10.49 -3.45
N GLU A 156 19.00 -9.35 -2.81
CA GLU A 156 19.81 -8.86 -1.68
C GLU A 156 19.76 -9.78 -0.44
N VAL A 157 18.62 -10.43 -0.19
CA VAL A 157 18.41 -11.29 0.99
C VAL A 157 18.29 -12.76 0.64
N LYS A 158 18.08 -13.09 -0.64
CA LYS A 158 17.85 -14.45 -1.10
C LYS A 158 19.08 -15.32 -0.81
N PRO A 159 18.91 -16.47 -0.13
CA PRO A 159 20.02 -17.40 0.06
C PRO A 159 20.36 -18.07 -1.26
N LEU A 160 21.64 -18.01 -1.63
CA LEU A 160 22.22 -18.65 -2.79
C LEU A 160 23.19 -19.74 -2.33
N TYR A 161 23.40 -20.77 -3.14
CA TYR A 161 24.34 -21.83 -2.85
C TYR A 161 25.40 -21.87 -3.95
N VAL A 162 26.65 -21.60 -3.58
CA VAL A 162 27.77 -21.64 -4.52
C VAL A 162 28.48 -22.98 -4.38
N LYS A 163 28.65 -23.69 -5.49
CA LYS A 163 29.40 -24.95 -5.52
C LYS A 163 30.87 -24.67 -5.82
N VAL A 164 31.75 -25.02 -4.89
CA VAL A 164 33.21 -24.87 -5.01
C VAL A 164 33.86 -26.19 -4.61
N GLY A 165 34.59 -26.84 -5.51
CA GLY A 165 35.33 -28.07 -5.19
C GLY A 165 34.47 -29.25 -4.69
N GLY A 166 33.16 -29.24 -4.95
CA GLY A 166 32.21 -30.24 -4.43
C GLY A 166 31.54 -29.85 -3.09
N GLU A 167 31.96 -28.76 -2.46
CA GLU A 167 31.31 -28.20 -1.28
C GLU A 167 30.21 -27.20 -1.67
N GLU A 168 29.15 -27.14 -0.86
CA GLU A 168 28.06 -26.19 -1.02
C GLU A 168 28.16 -25.10 0.04
N ILE A 169 28.44 -23.87 -0.39
CA ILE A 169 28.56 -22.72 0.50
C ILE A 169 27.30 -21.87 0.37
N ARG A 170 26.56 -21.71 1.47
CA ARG A 170 25.41 -20.80 1.52
C ARG A 170 25.90 -19.35 1.62
N VAL A 171 25.41 -18.51 0.73
CA VAL A 171 25.80 -17.10 0.62
C VAL A 171 24.60 -16.17 0.42
N THR A 172 24.81 -14.90 0.71
CA THR A 172 23.91 -13.79 0.37
C THR A 172 24.67 -12.73 -0.44
N THR A 173 23.99 -11.97 -1.27
CA THR A 173 24.64 -10.93 -2.09
C THR A 173 24.88 -9.67 -1.28
N ILE A 174 26.12 -9.16 -1.28
CA ILE A 174 26.46 -7.85 -0.69
C ILE A 174 26.29 -6.78 -1.76
N ASP A 175 27.04 -6.93 -2.86
CA ASP A 175 27.07 -5.95 -3.94
C ASP A 175 27.44 -6.62 -5.26
N ILE A 176 26.98 -6.03 -6.36
CA ILE A 176 27.32 -6.42 -7.73
C ILE A 176 27.80 -5.16 -8.45
N GLU A 177 29.12 -5.05 -8.58
CA GLU A 177 29.72 -3.89 -9.22
C GLU A 177 29.54 -3.98 -10.74
N THR A 178 29.04 -2.88 -11.30
CA THR A 178 28.82 -2.73 -12.74
C THR A 178 29.65 -1.58 -13.28
N ASN A 179 30.19 -1.74 -14.48
CA ASN A 179 30.93 -0.69 -15.13
C ASN A 179 29.98 0.46 -15.48
N ALA A 180 30.33 1.69 -15.05
CA ALA A 180 29.47 2.87 -15.23
C ALA A 180 29.12 3.18 -16.71
N LYS A 181 29.98 2.80 -17.67
CA LYS A 181 29.75 3.07 -19.10
C LYS A 181 29.00 1.95 -19.81
N SER A 182 29.40 0.70 -19.58
CA SER A 182 28.83 -0.45 -20.28
C SER A 182 27.66 -1.08 -19.53
N HIS A 183 27.44 -0.72 -18.26
CA HIS A 183 26.48 -1.34 -17.34
C HIS A 183 26.66 -2.86 -17.21
N GLN A 184 27.86 -3.35 -17.51
CA GLN A 184 28.19 -4.75 -17.43
C GLN A 184 28.76 -5.11 -16.06
N PRO A 185 28.30 -6.20 -15.43
CA PRO A 185 28.83 -6.65 -14.14
C PRO A 185 30.26 -7.15 -14.33
N TYR A 186 31.15 -6.77 -13.42
CA TYR A 186 32.56 -7.20 -13.47
C TYR A 186 33.06 -7.79 -12.17
N PHE A 187 32.37 -7.52 -11.06
CA PHE A 187 32.73 -8.05 -9.75
C PHE A 187 31.47 -8.36 -8.95
N VAL A 188 31.46 -9.49 -8.24
CA VAL A 188 30.35 -9.93 -7.38
C VAL A 188 30.88 -10.15 -5.97
N SER A 189 30.34 -9.42 -5.01
CA SER A 189 30.66 -9.60 -3.59
C SER A 189 29.56 -10.40 -2.90
N LEU A 190 29.94 -11.53 -2.33
CA LEU A 190 29.05 -12.46 -1.63
C LEU A 190 29.47 -12.56 -0.16
N GLN A 191 28.49 -12.66 0.73
CA GLN A 191 28.72 -12.89 2.15
C GLN A 191 28.39 -14.34 2.50
N ARG A 192 29.26 -15.01 3.26
CA ARG A 192 28.92 -16.32 3.81
C ARG A 192 27.79 -16.23 4.85
N TYR A 193 26.78 -17.10 4.68
CA TYR A 193 25.63 -17.22 5.58
C TYR A 193 25.72 -18.49 6.41
N ILE A 194 25.78 -18.36 7.73
CA ILE A 194 25.92 -19.48 8.67
C ILE A 194 24.79 -19.43 9.68
N VAL A 195 23.98 -20.49 9.73
CA VAL A 195 22.88 -20.62 10.68
C VAL A 195 23.42 -20.66 12.12
N GLY A 196 22.76 -19.95 13.04
CA GLY A 196 23.18 -19.83 14.44
C GLY A 196 24.25 -18.75 14.68
N ARG A 197 24.76 -18.09 13.64
CA ARG A 197 25.70 -16.96 13.74
C ARG A 197 25.04 -15.67 13.25
N PRO A 198 25.51 -14.47 13.66
CA PRO A 198 24.95 -13.21 13.16
C PRO A 198 25.27 -13.03 11.68
N ASN A 199 24.26 -13.05 10.81
CA ASN A 199 24.40 -12.76 9.38
C ASN A 199 23.85 -11.37 9.07
N LEU A 200 24.61 -10.53 8.38
CA LEU A 200 24.16 -9.19 8.03
C LEU A 200 23.29 -9.27 6.78
N LEU A 201 22.05 -8.85 6.87
CA LEU A 201 21.12 -8.81 5.75
C LEU A 201 20.65 -7.37 5.52
N LYS A 202 20.63 -6.95 4.26
CA LYS A 202 20.03 -5.70 3.83
C LYS A 202 18.60 -5.97 3.41
N MET A 203 17.64 -5.64 4.27
CA MET A 203 16.23 -5.98 4.05
C MET A 203 15.43 -4.76 3.62
N ALA A 204 14.63 -4.92 2.57
CA ALA A 204 13.65 -3.92 2.19
C ALA A 204 12.50 -3.88 3.20
N ILE A 205 12.10 -2.67 3.58
CA ILE A 205 10.87 -2.42 4.33
C ILE A 205 9.73 -2.23 3.31
N TYR A 206 8.55 -2.71 3.65
CA TYR A 206 7.34 -2.51 2.88
C TYR A 206 6.23 -2.01 3.80
N PRO A 207 5.71 -0.79 3.60
CA PRO A 207 4.49 -0.37 4.27
C PRO A 207 3.31 -1.20 3.75
N VAL A 208 2.47 -1.67 4.67
CA VAL A 208 1.30 -2.47 4.35
C VAL A 208 0.06 -1.84 4.97
N GLN A 209 -1.08 -1.97 4.30
CA GLN A 209 -2.39 -1.49 4.77
C GLN A 209 -2.50 0.03 4.97
N GLU A 210 -1.70 0.82 4.24
CA GLU A 210 -1.81 2.28 4.20
C GLU A 210 -3.20 2.74 3.74
N ASP A 211 -3.83 2.00 2.82
CA ASP A 211 -5.17 2.23 2.29
C ASP A 211 -6.26 2.10 3.36
N LYS A 212 -6.00 1.35 4.43
CA LYS A 212 -6.93 1.20 5.56
C LYS A 212 -6.80 2.31 6.60
N SER A 213 -5.74 3.12 6.55
CA SER A 213 -5.60 4.24 7.48
C SER A 213 -6.66 5.30 7.20
N LEU A 214 -7.45 5.62 8.23
CA LEU A 214 -8.47 6.67 8.17
C LEU A 214 -7.88 8.02 7.76
N HIS A 215 -6.67 8.33 8.25
CA HIS A 215 -6.01 9.60 7.95
C HIS A 215 -5.49 9.65 6.52
N PHE A 216 -5.01 8.53 5.99
CA PHE A 216 -4.63 8.42 4.59
C PHE A 216 -5.85 8.58 3.66
N GLN A 217 -6.96 7.89 3.95
CA GLN A 217 -8.24 8.05 3.22
C GLN A 217 -8.80 9.48 3.31
N ALA A 218 -8.57 10.15 4.45
CA ALA A 218 -8.91 11.56 4.64
C ALA A 218 -8.04 12.52 3.79
N GLY A 219 -7.03 12.01 3.08
CA GLY A 219 -6.20 12.76 2.15
C GLY A 219 -4.89 13.27 2.74
N ALA A 220 -4.41 12.71 3.86
CA ALA A 220 -3.07 12.99 4.34
C ALA A 220 -2.01 12.49 3.35
N ASN A 221 -0.88 13.20 3.26
CA ASN A 221 0.22 12.82 2.38
C ASN A 221 1.07 11.74 3.04
N PHE A 222 1.33 10.65 2.34
CA PHE A 222 2.16 9.57 2.81
C PHE A 222 3.63 9.80 2.44
N ASN A 223 4.51 9.80 3.45
CA ASN A 223 5.94 9.97 3.26
C ASN A 223 6.67 8.72 3.73
N TYR A 224 7.50 8.17 2.85
CA TYR A 224 8.29 6.97 3.09
C TYR A 224 9.79 7.29 3.03
N TYR A 225 10.43 7.38 4.20
CA TYR A 225 11.80 7.91 4.34
C TYR A 225 12.89 6.85 4.32
N VAL A 226 12.63 5.66 4.86
CA VAL A 226 13.62 4.59 5.02
C VAL A 226 13.14 3.36 4.30
N LYS A 227 13.77 3.02 3.18
CA LYS A 227 13.36 1.90 2.32
C LYS A 227 13.96 0.56 2.72
N GLU A 228 15.12 0.60 3.37
CA GLU A 228 15.96 -0.57 3.62
C GLU A 228 16.60 -0.45 5.01
N LEU A 229 16.76 -1.58 5.69
CA LEU A 229 17.45 -1.69 6.97
C LEU A 229 18.42 -2.87 6.96
N TYR A 230 19.57 -2.65 7.58
CA TYR A 230 20.48 -3.72 7.94
C TYR A 230 20.01 -4.44 9.21
N VAL A 231 19.90 -5.77 9.14
CA VAL A 231 19.41 -6.63 10.21
C VAL A 231 20.37 -7.80 10.39
N TRP A 232 20.67 -8.15 11.63
CA TRP A 232 21.36 -9.38 11.99
C TRP A 232 20.37 -10.54 12.03
N CYS A 233 20.62 -11.61 11.29
CA CYS A 233 19.78 -12.81 11.27
C CYS A 233 20.58 -14.04 11.71
N TYR A 234 20.01 -14.82 12.62
CA TYR A 234 20.61 -16.05 13.16
C TYR A 234 19.90 -17.32 12.69
N ASN A 235 18.72 -17.20 12.08
CA ASN A 235 17.86 -18.33 11.75
C ASN A 235 18.24 -18.97 10.41
N ASP A 236 17.69 -20.15 10.15
CA ASP A 236 17.77 -20.74 8.81
C ASP A 236 16.77 -20.07 7.85
N THR A 237 15.54 -19.88 8.34
CA THR A 237 14.43 -19.25 7.63
C THR A 237 14.19 -17.82 8.12
N TYR A 238 13.99 -16.90 7.18
CA TYR A 238 13.73 -15.49 7.44
C TYR A 238 12.87 -14.91 6.30
N PRO A 239 12.14 -13.81 6.54
CA PRO A 239 11.26 -13.24 5.52
C PRO A 239 12.06 -12.55 4.41
N ALA A 240 11.46 -12.41 3.22
CA ALA A 240 12.08 -11.72 2.09
C ALA A 240 12.09 -10.19 2.25
N ARG A 241 11.16 -9.65 3.03
CA ARG A 241 10.98 -8.23 3.32
C ARG A 241 10.41 -8.02 4.71
N LEU A 242 10.54 -6.80 5.23
CA LEU A 242 9.96 -6.40 6.51
C LEU A 242 8.65 -5.66 6.27
N GLU A 243 7.53 -6.26 6.68
CA GLU A 243 6.21 -5.63 6.54
C GLU A 243 5.91 -4.74 7.75
N VAL A 244 5.57 -3.48 7.48
CA VAL A 244 5.26 -2.47 8.50
C VAL A 244 3.80 -2.07 8.38
N ASN A 245 3.01 -2.45 9.39
CA ASN A 245 1.57 -2.17 9.42
C ASN A 245 1.33 -0.66 9.60
N CYS A 246 0.75 -0.04 8.56
CA CYS A 246 0.46 1.39 8.51
C CYS A 246 -1.02 1.72 8.79
N MET A 247 -1.83 0.75 9.24
CA MET A 247 -3.27 0.95 9.50
C MET A 247 -3.52 2.05 10.54
N ASP A 248 -2.77 2.04 11.65
CA ASP A 248 -2.94 2.99 12.77
C ASP A 248 -2.09 4.26 12.64
N LEU A 249 -1.58 4.53 11.43
CA LEU A 249 -0.73 5.68 11.17
C LEU A 249 -1.55 6.97 11.27
N THR A 250 -1.04 7.96 12.01
CA THR A 250 -1.67 9.28 12.15
C THR A 250 -0.66 10.38 11.85
N PRO A 251 -1.09 11.62 11.52
CA PRO A 251 -0.14 12.72 11.31
C PRO A 251 0.70 13.09 12.55
N SER A 252 0.29 12.64 13.74
CA SER A 252 1.01 12.86 14.99
C SER A 252 1.85 11.66 15.41
N PHE A 253 1.58 10.49 14.85
CA PHE A 253 2.25 9.23 15.19
C PHE A 253 2.86 8.63 13.93
N SER A 254 4.18 8.77 13.82
CA SER A 254 4.99 8.12 12.80
C SER A 254 5.54 6.80 13.31
N ILE A 255 5.71 5.84 12.39
CA ILE A 255 6.37 4.58 12.71
C ILE A 255 7.87 4.81 12.66
N LYS A 256 8.57 4.52 13.75
CA LYS A 256 10.01 4.76 13.89
C LYS A 256 10.79 3.47 13.73
N ILE A 257 12.10 3.59 13.49
CA ILE A 257 13.00 2.43 13.37
C ILE A 257 12.93 1.53 14.62
N GLY A 258 12.83 2.13 15.81
CA GLY A 258 12.70 1.37 17.06
C GLY A 258 11.37 0.60 17.19
N ASP A 259 10.32 1.02 16.49
CA ASP A 259 9.05 0.26 16.45
C ASP A 259 9.21 -0.96 15.54
N VAL A 260 9.93 -0.81 14.42
CA VAL A 260 10.26 -1.92 13.51
C VAL A 260 11.09 -2.99 14.22
N GLU A 261 12.03 -2.60 15.09
CA GLU A 261 12.83 -3.53 15.91
C GLU A 261 11.95 -4.48 16.74
N ARG A 262 10.82 -4.00 17.26
CA ARG A 262 9.86 -4.81 18.03
C ARG A 262 9.00 -5.72 17.16
N MET A 263 8.89 -5.42 15.87
CA MET A 263 8.14 -6.20 14.89
C MET A 263 9.00 -7.26 14.20
N LEU A 264 10.32 -7.24 14.40
CA LEU A 264 11.22 -8.22 13.80
C LEU A 264 10.89 -9.64 14.30
N PRO A 265 10.96 -10.67 13.43
CA PRO A 265 10.83 -12.06 13.84
C PRO A 265 11.88 -12.45 14.88
N HIS A 266 11.57 -13.47 15.69
CA HIS A 266 12.53 -14.03 16.64
C HIS A 266 13.83 -14.43 15.93
N GLY A 267 14.99 -14.10 16.52
CA GLY A 267 16.29 -14.42 15.94
C GLY A 267 16.77 -13.41 14.89
N MET A 268 16.03 -12.31 14.72
CA MET A 268 16.44 -11.16 13.93
C MET A 268 16.57 -9.92 14.81
N TYR A 269 17.65 -9.16 14.62
CA TYR A 269 17.95 -7.99 15.43
C TYR A 269 18.39 -6.82 14.57
N LEU A 270 17.94 -5.62 14.90
CA LEU A 270 18.35 -4.41 14.20
C LEU A 270 19.87 -4.19 14.30
N HIS A 271 20.52 -3.82 13.20
CA HIS A 271 21.95 -3.56 13.23
C HIS A 271 22.31 -2.39 14.16
N LYS A 272 23.43 -2.49 14.88
CA LYS A 272 23.89 -1.50 15.88
C LYS A 272 24.06 -0.10 15.30
N MET A 273 24.28 0.02 13.99
CA MET A 273 24.38 1.30 13.29
C MET A 273 23.15 2.19 13.50
N TYR A 274 21.97 1.60 13.74
CA TYR A 274 20.73 2.35 13.92
C TYR A 274 20.45 2.75 15.37
N ASN A 275 21.32 2.43 16.34
CA ASN A 275 21.08 2.74 17.75
C ASN A 275 20.86 4.24 18.00
N HIS A 276 21.58 5.11 17.28
CA HIS A 276 21.41 6.56 17.36
C HIS A 276 20.22 7.08 16.53
N GLN A 277 19.66 6.26 15.65
CA GLN A 277 18.54 6.60 14.76
C GLN A 277 17.24 5.88 15.13
N LYS A 278 17.14 5.24 16.31
CA LYS A 278 15.93 4.51 16.71
C LYS A 278 14.66 5.37 16.65
N ASN A 279 14.79 6.67 16.88
CA ASN A 279 13.69 7.63 16.83
C ASN A 279 13.39 8.22 15.44
N ARG A 280 14.18 7.85 14.42
CA ARG A 280 13.97 8.30 13.03
C ARG A 280 12.70 7.65 12.48
N ALA A 281 11.83 8.46 11.87
CA ALA A 281 10.62 7.99 11.23
C ALA A 281 10.97 7.19 9.96
N VAL A 282 10.39 5.99 9.85
CA VAL A 282 10.41 5.15 8.65
C VAL A 282 9.29 5.59 7.72
N VAL A 283 8.08 5.70 8.27
CA VAL A 283 6.86 6.13 7.58
C VAL A 283 6.17 7.22 8.39
N ASN A 284 5.67 8.26 7.71
CA ASN A 284 4.92 9.34 8.34
C ASN A 284 3.77 9.84 7.45
N LEU A 285 2.69 10.32 8.07
CA LEU A 285 1.65 11.09 7.39
C LEU A 285 1.86 12.58 7.64
N THR A 286 1.80 13.40 6.60
CA THR A 286 1.75 14.86 6.73
C THR A 286 0.37 15.39 6.38
N GLN A 287 -0.07 16.41 7.09
CA GLN A 287 -1.35 17.05 6.84
C GLN A 287 -1.29 17.80 5.51
N SER A 288 -2.13 17.41 4.57
CA SER A 288 -2.32 18.13 3.31
C SER A 288 -3.39 19.22 3.48
N ASN A 289 -3.47 20.15 2.53
CA ASN A 289 -4.54 21.14 2.51
C ASN A 289 -5.92 20.47 2.44
N LEU A 290 -6.06 19.38 1.69
CA LEU A 290 -7.30 18.61 1.58
C LEU A 290 -7.68 17.98 2.92
N TYR A 291 -6.70 17.40 3.62
CA TYR A 291 -6.88 16.84 4.95
C TYR A 291 -7.36 17.89 5.94
N SER A 292 -6.72 19.06 5.96
CA SER A 292 -7.09 20.18 6.83
C SER A 292 -8.49 20.69 6.53
N GLN A 293 -8.86 20.82 5.25
CA GLN A 293 -10.21 21.23 4.84
C GLN A 293 -11.28 20.23 5.33
N ARG A 294 -11.06 18.93 5.14
CA ARG A 294 -12.00 17.89 5.60
C ARG A 294 -12.11 17.85 7.12
N LYS A 295 -10.98 18.00 7.82
CA LYS A 295 -10.97 18.09 9.29
C LYS A 295 -11.75 19.30 9.79
N ASN A 296 -11.57 20.46 9.17
CA ASN A 296 -12.30 21.68 9.53
C ASN A 296 -13.79 21.54 9.25
N ALA A 297 -14.18 20.99 8.09
CA ALA A 297 -15.58 20.73 7.76
C ALA A 297 -16.27 19.79 8.76
N LEU A 298 -15.59 18.72 9.20
CA LEU A 298 -16.12 17.82 10.24
C LEU A 298 -16.26 18.52 11.60
N ASN A 299 -15.29 19.37 11.96
CA ASN A 299 -15.36 20.13 13.21
C ASN A 299 -16.51 21.14 13.20
N GLU A 300 -16.72 21.84 12.08
CA GLU A 300 -17.85 22.76 11.89
C GLU A 300 -19.20 22.02 11.98
N GLN A 301 -19.32 20.85 11.34
CA GLN A 301 -20.52 20.01 11.44
C GLN A 301 -20.80 19.56 12.88
N ASN A 302 -19.77 19.11 13.61
CA ASN A 302 -19.91 18.70 15.01
C ASN A 302 -20.32 19.87 15.91
N TYR A 303 -19.79 21.07 15.65
CA TYR A 303 -20.18 22.28 16.36
C TYR A 303 -21.66 22.64 16.12
N GLN A 304 -22.12 22.58 14.86
CA GLN A 304 -23.53 22.79 14.51
C GLN A 304 -24.46 21.76 15.19
N ILE A 305 -24.07 20.48 15.21
CA ILE A 305 -24.83 19.42 15.90
C ILE A 305 -24.92 19.71 17.40
N TYR A 306 -23.83 20.17 18.00
CA TYR A 306 -23.81 20.53 19.42
C TYR A 306 -24.73 21.72 19.72
N GLU A 307 -24.69 22.77 18.90
CA GLU A 307 -25.59 23.92 19.03
C GLU A 307 -27.06 23.52 18.88
N GLN A 308 -27.39 22.68 17.90
CA GLN A 308 -28.74 22.15 17.72
C GLN A 308 -29.21 21.34 18.93
N LYS A 309 -28.34 20.48 19.49
CA LYS A 309 -28.65 19.71 20.71
C LYS A 309 -28.91 20.63 21.90
N GLN A 310 -28.16 21.72 22.04
CA GLN A 310 -28.37 22.71 23.11
C GLN A 310 -29.69 23.48 22.91
N ALA A 311 -30.01 23.90 21.68
CA ALA A 311 -31.27 24.57 21.36
C ALA A 311 -32.49 23.68 21.65
N ILE A 312 -32.45 22.41 21.25
CA ILE A 312 -33.52 21.44 21.53
C ILE A 312 -33.65 21.22 23.05
N LYS A 313 -32.53 21.09 23.77
CA LYS A 313 -32.56 20.92 25.23
C LYS A 313 -33.17 22.13 25.94
N ALA A 314 -32.86 23.34 25.46
CA ALA A 314 -33.46 24.57 25.97
C ALA A 314 -34.98 24.62 25.71
N GLN A 315 -35.43 24.31 24.50
CA GLN A 315 -36.86 24.24 24.14
C GLN A 315 -37.63 23.23 24.99
N MET A 316 -37.11 22.00 25.12
CA MET A 316 -37.70 20.95 25.97
C MET A 316 -37.80 21.37 27.44
N SER A 317 -36.87 22.18 27.94
CA SER A 317 -36.93 22.70 29.31
C SER A 317 -38.04 23.75 29.50
N VAL A 318 -38.35 24.53 28.46
CA VAL A 318 -39.45 25.50 28.47
C VAL A 318 -40.79 24.79 28.37
N GLU A 319 -40.92 23.77 27.53
CA GLU A 319 -42.14 22.95 27.42
C GLU A 319 -42.44 22.21 28.73
N LYS A 320 -41.45 21.58 29.36
CA LYS A 320 -41.63 20.98 30.69
C LYS A 320 -42.09 21.98 31.75
N LYS A 321 -41.63 23.23 31.69
CA LYS A 321 -42.13 24.29 32.59
C LYS A 321 -43.58 24.64 32.30
N LYS A 322 -44.00 24.71 31.02
CA LYS A 322 -45.40 24.96 30.63
C LYS A 322 -46.33 23.82 31.08
N ASP A 323 -45.95 22.57 30.88
CA ASP A 323 -46.77 21.41 31.28
C ASP A 323 -46.86 21.25 32.81
N SER A 324 -45.79 21.59 33.54
CA SER A 324 -45.84 21.63 35.00
C SER A 324 -46.69 22.77 35.57
N SER A 325 -46.99 23.80 34.76
CA SER A 325 -47.81 24.94 35.16
C SER A 325 -49.31 24.71 34.89
N SER A 326 -49.67 23.90 33.90
CA SER A 326 -51.06 23.58 33.55
C SER A 326 -51.66 22.44 34.38
N LEU A 327 -50.85 21.61 35.03
CA LEU A 327 -51.29 20.53 35.94
C LEU A 327 -51.50 20.95 37.40
N LYS A 328 -51.36 22.24 37.75
CA LYS A 328 -51.56 22.77 39.12
C LYS A 328 -52.97 23.31 39.42
N LYS A 329 -54.00 22.84 38.71
CA LYS A 329 -55.40 23.04 39.12
C LYS A 329 -56.12 21.69 39.21
N GLY A 330 -56.15 21.13 40.41
CA GLY A 330 -57.11 20.09 40.80
C GLY A 330 -56.57 18.66 40.84
N LEU A 331 -55.59 18.38 41.70
CA LEU A 331 -55.39 17.02 42.21
C LEU A 331 -55.04 17.12 43.70
N LYS A 332 -55.93 16.59 44.54
CA LYS A 332 -55.71 16.38 45.97
C LYS A 332 -54.42 15.58 46.13
N VAL A 333 -53.53 16.13 46.96
CA VAL A 333 -52.29 15.50 47.40
C VAL A 333 -52.64 14.20 48.12
N VAL A 334 -52.47 13.07 47.45
CA VAL A 334 -52.21 11.79 48.11
C VAL A 334 -50.70 11.74 48.34
N PRO A 335 -50.21 11.56 49.57
CA PRO A 335 -48.78 11.50 49.84
C PRO A 335 -48.23 10.20 49.27
N VAL A 336 -47.79 10.23 48.02
CA VAL A 336 -46.92 9.19 47.48
C VAL A 336 -45.54 9.46 48.07
N VAL A 337 -45.14 8.62 49.02
CA VAL A 337 -43.77 8.51 49.49
C VAL A 337 -42.91 8.04 48.32
N VAL A 338 -42.52 8.97 47.46
CA VAL A 338 -41.51 8.75 46.44
C VAL A 338 -40.18 8.77 47.19
N GLN A 339 -39.76 7.60 47.67
CA GLN A 339 -38.38 7.39 48.04
C GLN A 339 -37.53 7.72 46.81
N SER A 340 -36.87 8.87 46.84
CA SER A 340 -35.97 9.29 45.77
C SER A 340 -34.94 8.19 45.51
N ALA A 341 -34.53 8.00 44.25
CA ALA A 341 -33.49 7.02 43.91
C ALA A 341 -32.18 7.22 44.70
N LYS A 342 -31.96 8.41 45.29
CA LYS A 342 -30.87 8.67 46.23
C LYS A 342 -31.04 7.94 47.57
N PHE A 343 -32.27 7.75 48.05
CA PHE A 343 -32.56 7.02 49.29
C PHE A 343 -32.37 5.50 49.09
N LEU A 344 -32.87 4.94 47.98
CA LEU A 344 -32.64 3.52 47.62
C LEU A 344 -31.16 3.20 47.36
N MET A 345 -30.40 4.16 46.80
CA MET A 345 -28.95 4.02 46.63
C MET A 345 -28.19 4.16 47.95
N ALA A 346 -28.66 4.99 48.89
CA ALA A 346 -28.06 5.11 50.22
C ALA A 346 -28.29 3.83 51.04
N GLU A 347 -29.50 3.28 51.01
CA GLU A 347 -29.86 2.03 51.71
C GLU A 347 -29.08 0.82 51.17
N LYS A 348 -28.91 0.70 49.84
CA LYS A 348 -28.03 -0.31 49.24
C LYS A 348 -26.57 -0.15 49.67
N LYS A 349 -26.08 1.08 49.80
CA LYS A 349 -24.69 1.35 50.20
C LYS A 349 -24.44 1.08 51.69
N GLU A 350 -25.48 1.20 52.52
CA GLU A 350 -25.44 0.82 53.93
C GLU A 350 -25.46 -0.70 54.11
N GLN A 351 -26.34 -1.40 53.38
CA GLN A 351 -26.39 -2.88 53.37
C GLN A 351 -25.07 -3.49 52.86
N GLU A 352 -24.43 -2.90 51.85
CA GLU A 352 -23.13 -3.37 51.35
C GLU A 352 -21.98 -3.14 52.35
N LYS A 353 -22.08 -2.09 53.19
CA LYS A 353 -21.12 -1.86 54.28
C LYS A 353 -21.33 -2.84 55.43
N GLU A 354 -22.56 -3.16 55.79
CA GLU A 354 -22.86 -4.15 56.83
C GLU A 354 -22.45 -5.57 56.39
N ALA A 355 -22.69 -5.94 55.14
CA ALA A 355 -22.23 -7.22 54.59
C ALA A 355 -20.71 -7.37 54.64
N LYS A 356 -19.96 -6.33 54.25
CA LYS A 356 -18.48 -6.32 54.33
C LYS A 356 -17.96 -6.29 55.78
N ALA A 357 -18.72 -5.76 56.72
CA ALA A 357 -18.37 -5.78 58.15
C ALA A 357 -18.63 -7.16 58.79
N ALA A 358 -19.66 -7.88 58.35
CA ALA A 358 -19.95 -9.25 58.78
C ALA A 358 -18.95 -10.26 58.22
N GLU A 359 -18.49 -10.07 56.97
CA GLU A 359 -17.49 -10.94 56.33
C GLU A 359 -16.09 -10.79 56.94
N LYS A 360 -15.78 -9.64 57.55
CA LYS A 360 -14.53 -9.43 58.32
C LYS A 360 -14.58 -9.95 59.76
N LYS A 361 -15.73 -10.41 60.24
CA LYS A 361 -15.92 -10.98 61.59
C LYS A 361 -16.02 -12.52 61.58
N LYS A 362 -15.96 -13.13 60.40
CA LYS A 362 -15.62 -14.54 60.22
C LYS A 362 -14.14 -14.63 59.91
#